data_AF-A0A8H7XS68-F1
#
_entry.id   AF-A0A8H7XS68-F1
#
_cell.length_a   1.000
_cell.length_b   1.000
_cell.length_c   1.000
_cell.angle_alpha   90.00
_cell.angle_beta   90.00
_cell.angle_gamma   90.00
#
_symmetry.space_group_name_H-M   'P 1'
#
loop_
_entity.id
_entity.type
_entity.pdbx_description
1 polymer ?
#
loop_
_entity_poly.entity_id
_entity_poly.type
_entity_poly.pdbx_seq_one_letter_code
_entity_poly.pdbx_strand_id
1 'polypeptide(L)'
;MDTKPKGKEAETSPFVKAHLKVRYQEALSMEFIAQNTTIPVPRILDVYTVNRIVHILQERIQGLVLELVWDDLPLDEKRSCMLQIKDYFIQLRNLKPPHPEHVQSIDGSGLSDNRVENYIWGPFSSHDEFQKS
;
A
#
# COMPACT_ATOMS: atom_id res chain seq x y z
N MET A 1 -35.64 32.74 15.53
CA MET A 1 -35.56 31.45 14.82
C MET A 1 -34.13 31.33 14.32
N ASP A 2 -33.28 30.72 15.15
CA ASP A 2 -31.86 30.56 14.87
C ASP A 2 -31.64 29.40 13.91
N THR A 3 -31.29 29.71 12.67
CA THR A 3 -30.83 28.71 11.71
C THR A 3 -29.36 28.40 11.99
N LYS A 4 -29.12 27.29 12.67
CA LYS A 4 -27.81 26.64 12.83
C LYS A 4 -27.13 26.47 11.46
N PRO A 5 -25.85 26.82 11.28
CA PRO A 5 -25.15 26.48 10.05
C PRO A 5 -24.97 24.96 9.97
N LYS A 6 -25.37 24.38 8.83
CA LYS A 6 -25.05 22.99 8.46
C LYS A 6 -23.53 22.86 8.42
N GLY A 7 -22.98 21.97 9.25
CA GLY A 7 -21.59 21.57 9.16
C GLY A 7 -21.33 21.05 7.75
N LYS A 8 -20.35 21.64 7.06
CA LYS A 8 -19.81 21.05 5.83
C LYS A 8 -19.10 19.77 6.26
N GLU A 9 -19.64 18.61 5.89
CA GLU A 9 -18.83 17.41 5.79
C GLU A 9 -17.63 17.78 4.90
N ALA A 10 -16.42 17.60 5.41
CA ALA A 10 -15.22 17.86 4.63
C ALA A 10 -15.21 16.84 3.48
N GLU A 11 -15.55 17.31 2.28
CA GLU A 11 -15.54 16.52 1.06
C GLU A 11 -14.11 16.01 0.83
N THR A 12 -13.89 14.75 1.18
CA THR A 12 -12.59 14.08 1.04
C THR A 12 -12.36 13.80 -0.44
N SER A 13 -11.75 14.75 -1.14
CA SER A 13 -11.45 14.59 -2.57
C SER A 13 -10.56 13.36 -2.79
N PRO A 14 -10.95 12.45 -3.70
CA PRO A 14 -10.16 11.26 -3.99
C PRO A 14 -8.82 11.64 -4.65
N PHE A 15 -7.83 10.79 -4.48
CA PHE A 15 -6.47 10.97 -4.99
C PHE A 15 -6.21 9.99 -6.13
N VAL A 16 -5.57 10.46 -7.21
CA VAL A 16 -5.16 9.61 -8.33
C VAL A 16 -3.64 9.48 -8.34
N LYS A 17 -3.16 8.23 -8.27
CA LYS A 17 -1.75 7.90 -8.53
C LYS A 17 -1.59 7.46 -9.98
N ALA A 18 -0.79 8.18 -10.75
CA ALA A 18 -0.53 7.88 -12.16
C ALA A 18 0.94 8.17 -12.51
N HIS A 19 1.70 7.14 -12.88
CA HIS A 19 3.08 7.27 -13.34
C HIS A 19 3.48 6.04 -14.15
N LEU A 20 4.56 6.14 -14.95
CA LEU A 20 5.06 5.05 -15.80
C LEU A 20 5.45 3.77 -15.03
N LYS A 21 5.65 3.89 -13.72
CA LYS A 21 6.01 2.77 -12.83
C LYS A 21 4.83 2.24 -12.01
N VAL A 22 3.66 2.91 -12.06
CA VAL A 22 2.48 2.44 -11.34
C VAL A 22 1.99 1.17 -11.99
N ARG A 23 1.68 0.17 -11.18
CA ARG A 23 1.19 -1.13 -11.67
C ARG A 23 -0.07 -1.57 -10.94
N TYR A 24 -0.84 -2.43 -11.60
CA TYR A 24 -2.02 -3.07 -11.02
C TYR A 24 -1.71 -3.80 -9.70
N GLN A 25 -0.50 -4.37 -9.58
CA GLN A 25 -0.06 -5.08 -8.37
C GLN A 25 -0.03 -4.18 -7.13
N GLU A 26 0.14 -2.86 -7.27
CA GLU A 26 0.06 -1.94 -6.12
C GLU A 26 -1.36 -1.90 -5.54
N ALA A 27 -2.38 -1.81 -6.40
CA ALA A 27 -3.78 -1.81 -5.97
C ALA A 27 -4.15 -3.16 -5.33
N LEU A 28 -3.80 -4.26 -5.98
CA LEU A 28 -4.04 -5.61 -5.44
C LEU A 28 -3.34 -5.83 -4.10
N SER A 29 -2.12 -5.31 -3.93
CA SER A 29 -1.39 -5.39 -2.66
C SER A 29 -2.07 -4.59 -1.56
N MET A 30 -2.55 -3.37 -1.88
CA MET A 30 -3.30 -2.56 -0.91
C MET A 30 -4.61 -3.22 -0.50
N GLU A 31 -5.38 -3.77 -1.44
CA GLU A 31 -6.61 -4.51 -1.13
C GLU A 31 -6.32 -5.75 -0.28
N PHE A 32 -5.28 -6.52 -0.62
CA PHE A 32 -4.87 -7.69 0.16
C PHE A 32 -4.46 -7.31 1.60
N ILE A 33 -3.68 -6.24 1.77
CA ILE A 33 -3.30 -5.74 3.10
C ILE A 33 -4.52 -5.27 3.89
N ALA A 34 -5.43 -4.51 3.27
CA ALA A 34 -6.64 -4.01 3.92
C ALA A 34 -7.57 -5.13 4.40
N GLN A 35 -7.65 -6.24 3.65
CA GLN A 35 -8.50 -7.39 3.99
C GLN A 35 -7.91 -8.26 5.11
N ASN A 36 -6.58 -8.26 5.28
CA ASN A 36 -5.89 -9.23 6.14
C ASN A 36 -5.16 -8.61 7.34
N THR A 37 -5.16 -7.28 7.48
CA THR A 37 -4.47 -6.55 8.55
C THR A 37 -5.32 -5.38 9.05
N THR A 38 -4.91 -4.74 10.14
CA THR A 38 -5.47 -3.46 10.61
C THR A 38 -4.69 -2.25 10.10
N ILE A 39 -3.70 -2.46 9.22
CA ILE A 39 -2.85 -1.38 8.71
C ILE A 39 -3.70 -0.43 7.87
N PRO A 40 -3.70 0.88 8.18
CA PRO A 40 -4.43 1.85 7.39
C PRO A 40 -3.73 2.05 6.05
N VAL A 41 -4.30 1.50 4.98
CA VAL A 41 -3.91 1.74 3.59
C VAL A 41 -5.04 2.48 2.86
N PRO A 42 -4.74 3.24 1.80
CA PRO A 42 -5.78 3.91 1.03
C PRO A 42 -6.79 2.90 0.47
N ARG A 43 -8.09 3.17 0.65
CA ARG A 43 -9.12 2.36 0.02
C ARG A 43 -9.11 2.62 -1.48
N ILE A 44 -9.01 1.54 -2.26
CA ILE A 44 -9.08 1.61 -3.72
C ILE A 44 -10.53 1.87 -4.14
N LEU A 45 -10.71 2.87 -5.00
CA LEU A 45 -12.00 3.25 -5.57
C LEU A 45 -12.14 2.74 -6.99
N ASP A 46 -11.07 2.83 -7.79
CA ASP A 46 -11.01 2.33 -9.15
C ASP A 46 -9.56 2.16 -9.63
N VAL A 47 -9.36 1.28 -10.61
CA VAL A 47 -8.08 1.08 -11.28
C VAL A 47 -8.29 0.97 -12.78
N TYR A 48 -7.72 1.90 -13.54
CA TYR A 48 -7.93 1.99 -14.99
C TYR A 48 -6.63 2.37 -15.72
N THR A 49 -6.58 2.13 -17.03
CA THR A 49 -5.41 2.47 -17.85
C THR A 49 -5.77 3.52 -18.89
N VAL A 50 -4.96 4.57 -18.96
CA VAL A 50 -5.05 5.62 -20.00
C VAL A 50 -3.67 5.77 -20.62
N ASN A 51 -3.58 5.72 -21.95
CA ASN A 51 -2.31 5.88 -22.68
C ASN A 51 -1.18 4.96 -22.17
N ARG A 52 -1.52 3.70 -21.81
CA ARG A 52 -0.60 2.70 -21.23
C ARG A 52 -0.06 3.02 -19.84
N ILE A 53 -0.65 4.00 -19.14
CA ILE A 53 -0.33 4.33 -17.75
C ILE A 53 -1.46 3.84 -16.86
N VAL A 54 -1.11 3.04 -15.85
CA VAL A 54 -2.06 2.62 -14.81
C VAL A 54 -2.35 3.80 -13.89
N HIS A 55 -3.63 4.03 -13.65
CA HIS A 55 -4.16 5.02 -12.73
C HIS A 55 -4.84 4.29 -11.59
N ILE A 56 -4.46 4.61 -10.35
CA ILE A 56 -5.09 4.11 -9.14
C ILE A 56 -5.84 5.28 -8.50
N LEU A 57 -7.17 5.24 -8.58
CA LEU A 57 -8.05 6.15 -7.87
C LEU A 57 -8.30 5.58 -6.47
N GLN A 58 -7.97 6.35 -5.44
CA GLN A 58 -7.99 5.90 -4.06
C GLN A 58 -8.41 7.02 -3.11
N GLU A 59 -8.86 6.66 -1.91
CA GLU A 59 -9.12 7.62 -0.85
C GLU A 59 -7.85 8.34 -0.41
N ARG A 60 -7.99 9.61 -0.02
CA ARG A 60 -6.92 10.36 0.62
C ARG A 60 -6.90 10.04 2.12
N ILE A 61 -5.79 9.49 2.61
CA ILE A 61 -5.55 9.38 4.06
C ILE A 61 -5.25 10.78 4.60
N GLN A 62 -6.01 11.19 5.62
CA GLN A 62 -5.81 12.47 6.30
C GLN A 62 -4.64 12.38 7.27
N GLY A 63 -3.78 13.40 7.24
CA GLY A 63 -2.62 13.49 8.12
C GLY A 63 -1.44 14.19 7.46
N LEU A 64 -0.43 14.46 8.29
CA LEU A 64 0.88 14.89 7.84
C LEU A 64 1.78 13.67 7.72
N VAL A 65 2.68 13.67 6.74
CA VAL A 65 3.70 12.62 6.66
C VAL A 65 4.61 12.73 7.89
N LEU A 66 4.96 11.58 8.48
CA LEU A 66 5.67 11.52 9.76
C LEU A 66 6.99 12.28 9.73
N GLU A 67 7.70 12.24 8.60
CA GLU A 67 8.97 12.96 8.37
C GLU A 67 8.87 14.46 8.65
N LEU A 68 7.75 15.11 8.27
CA LEU A 68 7.59 16.55 8.42
C LEU A 68 7.33 16.99 9.86
N VAL A 69 6.84 16.09 10.71
CA VAL A 69 6.49 16.41 12.09
C VAL A 69 7.42 15.74 13.09
N TRP A 70 8.28 14.82 12.64
CA TRP A 70 9.04 13.94 13.52
C TRP A 70 9.83 14.71 14.56
N ASP A 71 10.60 15.72 14.17
CA ASP A 71 11.47 16.44 15.10
C ASP A 71 10.69 17.17 16.20
N ASP A 72 9.49 17.67 15.86
CA ASP A 72 8.59 18.39 16.77
C ASP A 72 7.80 17.48 17.72
N LEU A 73 7.71 16.18 17.43
CA LEU A 73 6.96 15.25 18.29
C LEU A 73 7.62 15.09 19.68
N PRO A 74 6.82 15.14 20.76
CA PRO A 74 7.26 14.75 22.09
C PRO A 74 7.81 13.31 22.11
N LEU A 75 8.72 13.03 23.05
CA LEU A 75 9.37 11.71 23.14
C LEU A 75 8.37 10.55 23.27
N ASP A 76 7.30 10.74 24.02
CA ASP A 76 6.28 9.70 24.20
C ASP A 76 5.46 9.46 22.93
N GLU A 77 5.21 10.50 22.12
CA GLU A 77 4.56 10.36 20.81
C GLU A 77 5.47 9.67 19.80
N LYS A 78 6.77 10.02 19.77
CA LYS A 78 7.78 9.29 18.97
C LYS A 78 7.79 7.81 19.33
N ARG A 79 7.79 7.48 20.64
CA ARG A 79 7.71 6.10 21.11
C ARG A 79 6.42 5.42 20.64
N SER A 80 5.28 6.08 20.73
CA SER A 80 4.00 5.57 20.24
C SER A 80 4.03 5.27 18.73
N CYS A 81 4.55 6.19 17.91
CA CYS A 81 4.73 5.97 16.47
C CYS A 81 5.61 4.75 16.18
N MET A 82 6.73 4.59 16.90
CA MET A 82 7.60 3.44 16.72
C MET A 82 6.93 2.12 17.11
N LEU A 83 6.11 2.12 18.16
CA LEU A 83 5.33 0.95 18.56
C LEU A 83 4.28 0.57 17.50
N GLN A 84 3.59 1.56 16.92
CA GLN A 84 2.64 1.32 15.82
C GLN A 84 3.33 0.79 14.56
N ILE A 85 4.44 1.39 14.15
CA ILE A 85 5.22 0.92 13.00
C ILE A 85 5.71 -0.52 13.23
N LYS A 86 6.20 -0.83 14.43
CA LYS A 86 6.60 -2.19 14.81
C LYS A 86 5.43 -3.16 14.67
N ASP A 87 4.24 -2.80 15.16
CA ASP A 87 3.05 -3.61 15.06
C ASP A 87 2.66 -3.87 13.59
N TYR A 88 2.64 -2.84 12.75
CA TYR A 88 2.37 -2.99 11.32
C TYR A 88 3.37 -3.94 10.63
N PHE A 89 4.66 -3.85 10.97
CA PHE A 89 5.63 -4.80 10.44
C PHE A 89 5.41 -6.24 10.92
N ILE A 90 4.93 -6.45 12.14
CA ILE A 90 4.56 -7.78 12.64
C ILE A 90 3.36 -8.31 11.84
N GLN A 91 2.33 -7.48 11.63
CA GLN A 91 1.16 -7.85 10.83
C GLN A 91 1.54 -8.22 9.39
N LEU A 92 2.37 -7.41 8.72
CA LEU A 92 2.86 -7.70 7.37
C LEU A 92 3.64 -9.02 7.30
N ARG A 93 4.51 -9.30 8.29
CA ARG A 93 5.29 -10.55 8.32
C ARG A 93 4.44 -11.78 8.60
N ASN A 94 3.28 -11.62 9.21
CA ASN A 94 2.35 -12.70 9.50
C ASN A 94 1.35 -12.96 8.37
N LEU A 95 1.35 -12.14 7.31
CA LEU A 95 0.53 -12.37 6.13
C LEU A 95 0.88 -13.72 5.50
N LYS A 96 -0.16 -14.48 5.14
CA LYS A 96 -0.02 -15.72 4.39
C LYS A 96 -0.33 -15.43 2.92
N PRO A 97 0.62 -15.63 1.99
CA PRO A 97 0.34 -15.41 0.58
C PRO A 97 -0.74 -16.39 0.08
N PRO A 98 -1.52 -16.05 -0.96
CA PRO A 98 -2.55 -16.93 -1.52
C PRO A 98 -2.02 -18.30 -1.95
N HIS A 99 -0.74 -18.35 -2.37
CA HIS A 99 -0.06 -19.55 -2.82
C HIS A 99 1.28 -19.71 -2.09
N PRO A 100 1.30 -20.31 -0.88
CA PRO A 100 2.51 -20.41 -0.05
C PRO A 100 3.68 -21.16 -0.69
N GLU A 101 3.42 -22.06 -1.62
CA GLU A 101 4.49 -22.81 -2.30
C GLU A 101 5.20 -21.99 -3.38
N HIS A 102 4.57 -20.92 -3.89
CA HIS A 102 5.06 -20.13 -5.01
C HIS A 102 5.67 -18.81 -4.55
N VAL A 103 6.70 -18.33 -5.25
CA VAL A 103 7.22 -16.96 -5.06
C VAL A 103 6.71 -16.09 -6.19
N GLN A 104 5.69 -15.29 -5.90
CA GLN A 104 4.95 -14.49 -6.88
C GLN A 104 4.19 -13.32 -6.24
N SER A 105 3.72 -12.40 -7.08
CA SER A 105 2.77 -11.33 -6.74
C SER A 105 1.37 -11.89 -6.44
N ILE A 106 0.48 -11.05 -5.89
CA ILE A 106 -0.91 -11.44 -5.55
C ILE A 106 -1.70 -11.99 -6.75
N ASP A 107 -1.43 -11.48 -7.96
CA ASP A 107 -2.04 -11.94 -9.23
C ASP A 107 -1.31 -13.13 -9.87
N GLY A 108 -0.29 -13.68 -9.22
CA GLY A 108 0.55 -14.76 -9.76
C GLY A 108 1.65 -14.31 -10.71
N SER A 109 1.82 -12.99 -10.94
CA SER A 109 2.92 -12.47 -11.75
C SER A 109 4.26 -12.47 -11.02
N GLY A 110 5.36 -12.39 -11.76
CA GLY A 110 6.70 -12.27 -11.18
C GLY A 110 6.98 -10.92 -10.52
N LEU A 111 8.09 -10.84 -9.79
CA LEU A 111 8.60 -9.60 -9.23
C LEU A 111 9.06 -8.67 -10.36
N SER A 112 8.89 -7.37 -10.18
CA SER A 112 9.56 -6.40 -11.02
C SER A 112 10.17 -5.30 -10.19
N ASP A 113 11.48 -5.41 -10.01
CA ASP A 113 12.29 -4.51 -9.21
C ASP A 113 13.65 -4.36 -9.90
N ASN A 114 13.96 -3.14 -10.35
CA ASN A 114 15.19 -2.82 -11.07
C ASN A 114 16.46 -3.02 -10.22
N ARG A 115 16.33 -3.22 -8.90
CA ARG A 115 17.45 -3.57 -8.01
C ARG A 115 17.83 -5.05 -8.10
N VAL A 116 16.93 -5.88 -8.63
CA VAL A 116 17.13 -7.31 -8.84
C VAL A 116 17.43 -7.56 -10.30
N GLU A 117 16.48 -7.23 -11.18
CA GLU A 117 16.59 -7.47 -12.62
C GLU A 117 15.87 -6.38 -13.43
N ASN A 118 16.27 -6.20 -14.69
CA ASN A 118 15.64 -5.23 -15.60
C ASN A 118 14.39 -5.77 -16.33
N TYR A 119 13.94 -6.97 -15.97
CA TYR A 119 12.75 -7.64 -16.52
C TYR A 119 11.89 -8.21 -15.39
N ILE A 120 10.80 -8.90 -15.74
CA ILE A 120 9.95 -9.59 -14.75
C ILE A 120 10.69 -10.85 -14.27
N TRP A 121 11.00 -10.91 -12.99
CA TRP A 121 11.74 -12.00 -12.37
C TRP A 121 10.78 -12.98 -11.68
N GLY A 122 10.78 -14.24 -12.12
CA GLY A 122 9.74 -15.21 -11.76
C GLY A 122 8.46 -15.06 -12.62
N PRO A 123 7.29 -15.55 -12.16
CA PRO A 123 7.05 -16.19 -10.86
C PRO A 123 7.82 -17.51 -10.73
N PHE A 124 8.07 -17.94 -9.50
CA PHE A 124 8.75 -19.21 -9.22
C PHE A 124 7.76 -20.21 -8.63
N SER A 125 7.86 -21.46 -9.06
CA SER A 125 6.99 -22.55 -8.62
C SER A 125 7.34 -23.08 -7.23
N SER A 126 8.54 -22.74 -6.73
CA SER A 126 9.02 -23.10 -5.40
C SER A 126 10.01 -22.07 -4.84
N HIS A 127 10.15 -22.05 -3.53
CA HIS A 127 11.22 -21.30 -2.86
C HIS A 127 12.63 -21.76 -3.28
N ASP A 128 12.81 -23.05 -3.56
CA ASP A 128 14.09 -23.60 -4.02
C ASP A 128 14.48 -23.07 -5.40
N GLU A 129 13.51 -22.90 -6.29
CA GLU A 129 13.73 -22.33 -7.63
C GLU A 129 14.16 -20.86 -7.52
N PHE A 130 13.46 -20.08 -6.67
CA PHE A 130 13.82 -18.70 -6.36
C PHE A 130 15.23 -18.56 -5.77
N GLN A 131 15.63 -19.45 -4.86
CA GLN A 131 16.95 -19.37 -4.23
C GLN A 131 18.10 -19.71 -5.20
N LYS A 132 17.82 -20.45 -6.28
CA LYS A 132 18.80 -20.87 -7.28
C LYS A 132 18.88 -19.92 -8.49
N SER A 133 17.93 -19.00 -8.62
CA SER A 133 17.85 -18.05 -9.73
C SER A 133 18.84 -16.90 -9.63
#